data_AF-A0A9P6P737-F1
#
_entry.id   AF-A0A9P6P737-F1
#
_cell.length_a   1.000
_cell.length_b   1.000
_cell.length_c   1.000
_cell.angle_alpha   90.00
_cell.angle_beta   90.00
_cell.angle_gamma   90.00
#
_symmetry.space_group_name_H-M   'P 1'
#
loop_
_entity.id
_entity.type
_entity.pdbx_description
1 polymer ?
#
loop_
_entity_poly.entity_id
_entity_poly.type
_entity_poly.pdbx_seq_one_letter_code
_entity_poly.pdbx_strand_id
1 'polypeptide(L)'
;MASAYALNSQSVNPANLLELQVLAQVVIDLQNKNNIRGSIPYLAKIAQIVDNQQLTKPSGTSEEDRHRYEKQKNELDKVKADAHAQLADAYFKIGNYINAEASLSFSVAIWEKLLQRQQQDVPDIRSFLLKAYDRLKECYEIMDKQKMATFMEARKSKLLQHPIKPEQDQ
;
A
#
# COMPACT_ATOMS: atom_id res chain seq x y z
N MET A 1 -6.98 10.10 15.36
CA MET A 1 -6.52 8.78 15.82
C MET A 1 -6.64 7.81 14.66
N ALA A 2 -5.52 7.40 14.06
CA ALA A 2 -5.51 6.51 12.91
C ALA A 2 -5.59 5.06 13.37
N SER A 3 -6.45 4.28 12.71
CA SER A 3 -6.76 2.90 13.02
C SER A 3 -5.50 2.02 13.07
N ALA A 4 -5.49 1.12 14.03
CA ALA A 4 -4.37 0.35 14.51
C ALA A 4 -3.74 -0.55 13.44
N TYR A 5 -2.43 -0.73 13.58
CA TYR A 5 -1.50 -1.56 12.81
C TYR A 5 -1.80 -3.07 12.93
N ALA A 6 -3.03 -3.47 12.67
CA ALA A 6 -3.42 -4.86 12.63
C ALA A 6 -3.22 -5.38 11.21
N LEU A 7 -2.04 -5.93 10.92
CA LEU A 7 -1.82 -6.83 9.78
C LEU A 7 -2.58 -8.15 10.03
N ASN A 8 -3.89 -8.08 10.20
CA ASN A 8 -4.78 -9.23 10.34
C ASN A 8 -5.10 -9.77 8.96
N SER A 9 -4.09 -10.35 8.29
CA SER A 9 -4.32 -11.07 7.05
C SER A 9 -4.09 -12.57 7.23
N GLN A 10 -5.11 -13.36 6.90
CA GLN A 10 -5.01 -14.83 6.78
C GLN A 10 -4.12 -15.25 5.59
N SER A 11 -3.61 -14.29 4.79
CA SER A 11 -2.71 -14.53 3.66
C SER A 11 -1.23 -14.41 4.02
N VAL A 12 -0.90 -14.06 5.26
CA VAL A 12 0.48 -13.95 5.75
C VAL A 12 0.81 -15.21 6.55
N ASN A 13 2.01 -15.75 6.34
CA ASN A 13 2.47 -16.94 7.06
C ASN A 13 2.39 -16.69 8.58
N PRO A 14 1.75 -17.58 9.37
CA PRO A 14 1.57 -17.40 10.80
C PRO A 14 2.87 -17.21 11.58
N ALA A 15 3.97 -17.81 11.12
CA ALA A 15 5.29 -17.62 11.73
C ALA A 15 5.79 -16.17 11.60
N ASN A 16 5.47 -15.51 10.49
CA ASN A 16 5.84 -14.13 10.23
C ASN A 16 4.88 -13.13 10.90
N LEU A 17 3.66 -13.55 11.26
CA LEU A 17 2.69 -12.66 11.91
C LEU A 17 3.20 -12.12 13.25
N LEU A 18 3.81 -12.97 14.08
CA LEU A 18 4.37 -12.52 15.35
C LEU A 18 5.52 -11.53 15.15
N GLU A 19 6.43 -11.83 14.22
CA GLU A 19 7.55 -10.92 13.88
C GLU A 19 7.00 -9.57 13.39
N LEU A 20 6.03 -9.57 12.48
CA LEU A 20 5.39 -8.36 11.96
C LEU A 20 4.69 -7.55 13.07
N GLN A 21 4.02 -8.20 14.01
CA GLN A 21 3.37 -7.52 15.14
C GLN A 21 4.40 -6.85 16.06
N VAL A 22 5.48 -7.55 16.40
CA VAL A 22 6.56 -6.99 17.23
C VAL A 22 7.21 -5.80 16.53
N LEU A 23 7.54 -5.93 15.24
CA LEU A 23 8.12 -4.83 14.45
C LEU A 23 7.17 -3.64 14.38
N ALA A 24 5.87 -3.87 14.15
CA ALA A 24 4.87 -2.81 14.10
C ALA A 24 4.75 -2.08 15.45
N GLN A 25 4.80 -2.79 16.57
CA GLN A 25 4.79 -2.18 17.90
C GLN A 25 6.03 -1.31 18.12
N VAL A 26 7.22 -1.78 17.73
CA VAL A 26 8.45 -0.99 17.82
C VAL A 26 8.35 0.29 16.97
N VAL A 27 7.78 0.20 15.76
CA VAL A 27 7.53 1.37 14.92
C VAL A 27 6.62 2.37 15.63
N ILE A 28 5.50 1.91 16.20
CA ILE A 28 4.56 2.77 16.94
C ILE A 28 5.29 3.47 18.10
N ASP A 29 6.03 2.72 18.91
CA ASP A 29 6.73 3.26 20.08
C ASP A 29 7.76 4.32 19.69
N LEU A 30 8.49 4.09 18.59
CA LEU A 30 9.46 5.05 18.06
C LEU A 30 8.79 6.30 17.49
N GLN A 31 7.69 6.15 16.76
CA GLN A 31 6.95 7.28 16.19
C GLN A 31 6.25 8.12 17.27
N ASN A 32 5.74 7.49 18.33
CA ASN A 32 5.19 8.18 19.50
C ASN A 32 6.25 9.00 20.23
N LYS A 33 7.51 8.56 20.21
CA LYS A 33 8.67 9.30 20.71
C LYS A 33 9.22 10.32 19.71
N ASN A 34 8.51 10.58 18.62
CA ASN A 34 8.92 11.43 17.48
C ASN A 34 10.24 10.99 16.82
N ASN A 35 10.65 9.73 17.00
CA ASN A 35 11.85 9.16 16.39
C ASN A 35 11.50 8.46 15.08
N ILE A 36 11.06 9.25 14.10
CA ILE A 36 10.68 8.72 12.77
C ILE A 36 11.88 8.04 12.09
N ARG A 37 13.07 8.65 12.17
CA ARG A 37 14.29 8.10 11.57
C ARG A 37 14.63 6.72 12.13
N GLY A 38 14.49 6.53 13.44
CA GLY A 38 14.71 5.23 14.10
C GLY A 38 13.68 4.17 13.71
N SER A 39 12.48 4.55 13.27
CA SER A 39 11.43 3.60 12.85
C SER A 39 11.67 3.00 11.44
N ILE A 40 12.46 3.67 10.59
CA ILE A 40 12.66 3.29 9.18
C ILE A 40 13.23 1.87 9.00
N PRO A 41 14.26 1.41 9.74
CA PRO A 41 14.77 0.05 9.59
C PRO A 41 13.71 -1.03 9.87
N TYR A 42 12.83 -0.78 10.83
CA TYR A 42 11.73 -1.69 11.18
C TYR A 42 10.64 -1.69 10.11
N LEU A 43 10.28 -0.52 9.56
CA LEU A 43 9.38 -0.41 8.41
C LEU A 43 9.94 -1.11 7.17
N ALA A 44 11.23 -0.96 6.89
CA ALA A 44 11.90 -1.64 5.79
C ALA A 44 11.90 -3.17 5.99
N LYS A 45 12.12 -3.64 7.23
CA LYS A 45 12.03 -5.06 7.57
C LYS A 45 10.60 -5.61 7.40
N ILE A 46 9.58 -4.86 7.81
CA ILE A 46 8.17 -5.21 7.57
C ILE A 46 7.91 -5.36 6.07
N ALA A 47 8.29 -4.36 5.26
CA ALA A 47 8.13 -4.42 3.81
C ALA A 47 8.83 -5.65 3.21
N GLN A 48 10.06 -5.94 3.63
CA GLN A 48 10.81 -7.13 3.19
C GLN A 48 10.10 -8.45 3.54
N ILE A 49 9.61 -8.60 4.78
CA ILE A 49 8.90 -9.81 5.21
C ILE A 49 7.64 -10.00 4.38
N VAL A 50 6.88 -8.93 4.18
CA VAL A 50 5.64 -8.98 3.40
C VAL A 50 5.93 -9.30 1.93
N ASP A 51 6.96 -8.68 1.33
CA ASP A 51 7.35 -8.92 -0.06
C ASP A 51 7.72 -10.38 -0.31
N ASN A 52 8.39 -11.00 0.66
CA ASN A 52 8.81 -12.40 0.62
C ASN A 52 7.69 -13.42 0.93
N GLN A 53 6.46 -12.98 1.24
CA GLN A 53 5.35 -13.92 1.39
C GLN A 53 5.04 -14.58 0.05
N GLN A 54 4.97 -15.91 0.07
CA GLN A 54 4.58 -16.72 -1.09
C GLN A 54 3.21 -17.32 -0.85
N LEU A 55 2.33 -17.16 -1.84
CA LEU A 55 1.06 -17.88 -1.89
C LEU A 55 1.23 -19.11 -2.77
N THR A 56 0.78 -20.25 -2.29
CA THR A 56 0.76 -21.48 -3.09
C THR A 56 -0.41 -21.42 -4.06
N LYS A 57 -0.10 -21.48 -5.37
CA LYS A 57 -1.14 -21.59 -6.38
C LYS A 57 -1.76 -22.98 -6.28
N PRO A 58 -3.10 -23.10 -6.18
CA PRO A 58 -3.75 -24.41 -6.12
C PRO A 58 -3.43 -25.21 -7.40
N SER A 59 -3.13 -26.49 -7.21
CA SER A 59 -2.92 -27.45 -8.31
C SER A 59 -4.22 -27.94 -8.95
N GLY A 60 -5.36 -27.74 -8.28
CA GLY A 60 -6.69 -28.11 -8.75
C GLY A 60 -7.25 -27.17 -9.82
N THR A 61 -8.16 -27.67 -10.65
CA THR A 61 -8.88 -26.90 -11.67
C THR A 61 -10.19 -26.29 -11.16
N SER A 62 -10.57 -26.54 -9.90
CA SER A 62 -11.81 -26.02 -9.31
C SER A 62 -11.87 -24.49 -9.36
N GLU A 63 -13.02 -23.95 -9.74
CA GLU A 63 -13.27 -22.50 -9.73
C GLU A 63 -13.20 -21.93 -8.32
N GLU A 64 -13.62 -22.69 -7.30
CA GLU A 64 -13.57 -22.28 -5.89
C GLU A 64 -12.11 -22.10 -5.41
N ASP A 65 -11.21 -23.00 -5.81
CA ASP A 65 -9.80 -22.92 -5.48
C ASP A 65 -9.15 -21.68 -6.10
N ARG A 66 -9.51 -21.37 -7.35
CA ARG A 66 -9.04 -20.17 -8.05
C ARG A 66 -9.54 -18.90 -7.37
N HIS A 67 -10.83 -18.86 -7.04
CA HIS A 67 -11.43 -17.72 -6.36
C HIS A 67 -10.81 -17.48 -4.98
N ARG A 68 -10.59 -18.55 -4.20
CA ARG A 68 -9.91 -18.47 -2.90
C ARG A 68 -8.47 -17.95 -3.04
N TYR A 69 -7.72 -18.45 -4.01
CA TYR A 69 -6.35 -17.99 -4.28
C TYR A 69 -6.32 -16.51 -4.68
N GLU A 70 -7.22 -16.06 -5.56
CA GLU A 70 -7.31 -14.66 -5.96
C GLU A 70 -7.66 -13.74 -4.80
N LYS A 71 -8.58 -14.17 -3.93
CA LYS A 71 -8.91 -13.44 -2.69
C LYS A 71 -7.69 -13.30 -1.78
N GLN A 72 -6.96 -14.39 -1.52
CA GLN A 72 -5.74 -14.35 -0.71
C GLN A 72 -4.65 -13.47 -1.33
N LYS A 73 -4.51 -13.51 -2.65
CA LYS A 73 -3.56 -12.68 -3.38
C LYS A 73 -3.91 -11.20 -3.27
N ASN A 74 -5.19 -10.84 -3.40
CA ASN A 74 -5.63 -9.45 -3.25
C ASN A 74 -5.37 -8.94 -1.84
N GLU A 75 -5.61 -9.75 -0.81
CA GLU A 75 -5.29 -9.37 0.58
C GLU A 75 -3.78 -9.22 0.81
N LEU A 76 -2.95 -10.11 0.24
CA LEU A 76 -1.50 -9.95 0.32
C LEU A 76 -1.01 -8.69 -0.42
N ASP A 77 -1.55 -8.41 -1.60
CA ASP A 77 -1.24 -7.21 -2.38
C ASP A 77 -1.61 -5.94 -1.58
N LYS A 78 -2.75 -5.90 -0.88
CA LYS A 78 -3.10 -4.78 0.02
C LYS A 78 -2.05 -4.58 1.11
N VAL A 79 -1.68 -5.66 1.80
CA VAL A 79 -0.68 -5.61 2.88
C VAL A 79 0.69 -5.14 2.36
N LYS A 80 1.09 -5.56 1.16
CA LYS A 80 2.31 -5.06 0.48
C LYS A 80 2.24 -3.56 0.24
N ALA A 81 1.13 -3.10 -0.33
CA ALA A 81 0.95 -1.68 -0.63
C ALA A 81 0.99 -0.83 0.65
N ASP A 82 0.35 -1.28 1.72
CA ASP A 82 0.32 -0.56 3.00
C ASP A 82 1.70 -0.49 3.67
N ALA A 83 2.46 -1.59 3.65
CA ALA A 83 3.82 -1.62 4.20
C ALA A 83 4.74 -0.61 3.50
N HIS A 84 4.72 -0.58 2.16
CA HIS A 84 5.50 0.37 1.37
C HIS A 84 5.00 1.81 1.52
N ALA A 85 3.71 2.03 1.71
CA ALA A 85 3.14 3.37 1.92
C ALA A 85 3.57 3.96 3.26
N GLN A 86 3.59 3.14 4.33
CA GLN A 86 4.09 3.55 5.64
C GLN A 86 5.58 3.85 5.62
N LEU A 87 6.37 3.02 4.92
CA LEU A 87 7.79 3.25 4.71
C LEU A 87 8.04 4.56 3.95
N ALA A 88 7.26 4.81 2.89
CA ALA A 88 7.34 6.05 2.12
C ALA A 88 7.03 7.29 2.96
N ASP A 89 5.99 7.24 3.81
CA ASP A 89 5.64 8.36 4.68
C ASP A 89 6.74 8.65 5.72
N ALA A 90 7.38 7.62 6.26
CA ALA A 90 8.53 7.79 7.15
C ALA A 90 9.72 8.44 6.44
N TYR A 91 10.04 8.01 5.21
CA TYR A 91 11.07 8.65 4.39
C TYR A 91 10.74 10.10 4.06
N PHE A 92 9.49 10.37 3.71
CA PHE A 92 9.02 11.72 3.42
C PHE A 92 9.22 12.65 4.62
N LYS A 93 8.79 12.22 5.81
CA LYS A 93 8.88 12.98 7.06
C LYS A 93 10.30 13.37 7.45
N ILE A 94 11.31 12.59 7.02
CA ILE A 94 12.72 12.89 7.27
C ILE A 94 13.41 13.62 6.10
N GLY A 95 12.65 14.03 5.08
CA GLY A 95 13.16 14.72 3.90
C GLY A 95 13.90 13.83 2.90
N ASN A 96 13.76 12.50 2.98
CA ASN A 96 14.35 11.57 2.02
C ASN A 96 13.38 11.29 0.87
N TYR A 97 13.22 12.27 -0.02
CA TYR A 97 12.21 12.23 -1.08
C TYR A 97 12.49 11.18 -2.16
N ILE A 98 13.75 10.81 -2.38
CA ILE A 98 14.12 9.77 -3.35
C ILE A 98 13.58 8.41 -2.90
N ASN A 99 13.83 8.03 -1.64
CA ASN A 99 13.32 6.76 -1.12
C ASN A 99 11.80 6.80 -0.89
N ALA A 100 11.26 7.95 -0.50
CA ALA A 100 9.82 8.13 -0.38
C ALA A 100 9.12 7.91 -1.72
N GLU A 101 9.65 8.47 -2.81
CA GLU A 101 9.11 8.28 -4.16
C GLU A 101 9.19 6.82 -4.60
N ALA A 102 10.34 6.16 -4.42
CA ALA A 102 10.50 4.75 -4.79
C ALA A 102 9.49 3.84 -4.08
N SER A 103 9.37 3.96 -2.75
CA SER A 103 8.43 3.15 -1.96
C SER A 103 6.97 3.49 -2.29
N LEU A 104 6.63 4.77 -2.47
CA LEU A 104 5.25 5.16 -2.75
C LEU A 104 4.80 4.76 -4.17
N SER A 105 5.69 4.85 -5.15
CA SER A 105 5.46 4.36 -6.52
C SER A 105 5.14 2.86 -6.55
N PHE A 106 5.76 2.07 -5.66
CA PHE A 106 5.44 0.65 -5.51
C PHE A 106 4.01 0.43 -4.99
N SER A 107 3.61 1.14 -3.93
CA SER A 107 2.25 1.08 -3.38
C SER A 107 1.19 1.47 -4.41
N VAL A 108 1.42 2.57 -5.14
CA VAL A 108 0.52 3.04 -6.21
C VAL A 108 0.34 1.98 -7.28
N ALA A 109 1.42 1.37 -7.76
CA ALA A 109 1.34 0.33 -8.79
C ALA A 109 0.52 -0.89 -8.35
N ILE A 110 0.53 -1.23 -7.06
CA ILE A 110 -0.29 -2.32 -6.52
C ILE A 110 -1.75 -1.88 -6.39
N TRP A 111 -2.03 -0.72 -5.80
CA TRP A 111 -3.39 -0.21 -5.66
C TRP A 111 -4.09 -0.01 -7.02
N GLU A 112 -3.38 0.47 -8.05
CA GLU A 112 -3.89 0.56 -9.42
C GLU A 112 -4.30 -0.83 -9.98
N LYS A 113 -3.46 -1.85 -9.75
CA LYS A 113 -3.77 -3.23 -10.16
C LYS A 113 -4.94 -3.81 -9.39
N LEU A 114 -5.05 -3.54 -8.10
CA LEU A 114 -6.17 -3.98 -7.27
C LEU A 114 -7.48 -3.36 -7.75
N LEU A 115 -7.48 -2.06 -8.03
CA LEU A 115 -8.65 -1.34 -8.55
C LEU A 115 -9.12 -1.93 -9.90
N GLN A 116 -8.18 -2.31 -10.78
CA GLN A 116 -8.50 -2.97 -12.06
C GLN A 116 -9.09 -4.37 -11.89
N ARG A 117 -8.62 -5.14 -10.90
CA ARG A 117 -9.07 -6.53 -10.67
C ARG A 117 -10.41 -6.62 -9.93
N GLN A 118 -10.63 -5.76 -8.94
CA GLN A 118 -11.76 -5.95 -8.04
C GLN A 118 -13.11 -5.56 -8.65
N GLN A 119 -13.15 -4.83 -9.78
CA GLN A 119 -14.34 -4.38 -10.54
C GLN A 119 -15.44 -3.64 -9.73
N GLN A 120 -15.50 -3.79 -8.42
CA GLN A 120 -16.26 -3.04 -7.44
C GLN A 120 -15.31 -2.18 -6.61
N ASP A 121 -15.78 -0.96 -6.34
CA ASP A 121 -15.06 0.07 -5.63
C ASP A 121 -14.79 -0.40 -4.20
N VAL A 122 -13.51 -0.47 -3.81
CA VAL A 122 -13.14 -0.44 -2.39
C VAL A 122 -12.82 1.02 -2.12
N PRO A 123 -13.74 1.79 -1.49
CA PRO A 123 -13.60 3.24 -1.31
C PRO A 123 -12.25 3.62 -0.68
N ASP A 124 -11.71 2.73 0.14
CA ASP A 124 -10.41 2.87 0.78
C ASP A 124 -9.26 2.97 -0.24
N ILE A 125 -9.23 2.12 -1.28
CA ILE A 125 -8.16 2.09 -2.29
C ILE A 125 -8.13 3.40 -3.08
N ARG A 126 -9.29 3.91 -3.48
CA ARG A 126 -9.38 5.19 -4.21
C ARG A 126 -8.89 6.35 -3.35
N SER A 127 -9.28 6.39 -2.07
CA SER A 127 -8.81 7.38 -1.11
C SER A 127 -7.29 7.32 -0.92
N PHE A 128 -6.72 6.11 -0.82
CA PHE A 128 -5.28 5.92 -0.74
C PHE A 128 -4.55 6.38 -2.00
N LEU A 129 -5.06 6.05 -3.19
CA LEU A 129 -4.48 6.52 -4.45
C LEU A 129 -4.49 8.04 -4.58
N LEU A 130 -5.58 8.71 -4.20
CA LEU A 130 -5.64 10.18 -4.25
C LEU A 130 -4.57 10.82 -3.36
N LYS A 131 -4.43 10.34 -2.12
CA LYS A 131 -3.39 10.81 -1.19
C LYS A 131 -1.99 10.50 -1.70
N ALA A 132 -1.79 9.31 -2.28
CA ALA A 132 -0.51 8.89 -2.82
C ALA A 132 -0.10 9.74 -4.04
N TYR A 133 -1.03 10.08 -4.93
CA TYR A 133 -0.74 10.99 -6.05
C TYR A 133 -0.35 12.38 -5.58
N ASP A 134 -1.03 12.92 -4.57
CA ASP A 134 -0.67 14.22 -3.98
C ASP A 134 0.75 14.17 -3.39
N ARG A 135 1.07 13.10 -2.67
CA ARG A 135 2.38 12.92 -2.04
C ARG A 135 3.49 12.67 -3.06
N LEU A 136 3.24 11.91 -4.12
CA LEU A 136 4.19 11.73 -5.23
C LEU A 136 4.41 13.03 -5.98
N LYS A 137 3.35 13.80 -6.23
CA LYS A 137 3.46 15.14 -6.83
C LYS A 137 4.38 16.02 -5.99
N GLU A 138 4.16 16.09 -4.68
CA GLU A 138 4.99 16.85 -3.74
C GLU A 138 6.47 16.41 -3.80
N CYS A 139 6.74 15.10 -3.78
CA CYS A 139 8.09 14.56 -3.97
C CYS A 139 8.71 15.02 -5.30
N TYR A 140 7.96 14.96 -6.40
CA TYR A 140 8.46 15.36 -7.72
C TYR A 140 8.71 16.85 -7.83
N GLU A 141 7.87 17.69 -7.25
CA GLU A 141 8.09 19.14 -7.20
C GLU A 141 9.38 19.50 -6.44
N ILE A 142 9.60 18.86 -5.28
CA ILE A 142 10.82 19.07 -4.49
C ILE A 142 12.08 18.59 -5.22
N MET A 143 11.97 17.51 -6.01
CA MET A 143 13.06 16.99 -6.84
C MET A 143 13.21 17.70 -8.21
N ASP A 144 12.46 18.78 -8.46
CA ASP A 144 12.43 19.52 -9.74
C ASP A 144 12.05 18.65 -10.97
N LYS A 145 11.20 17.65 -10.76
CA LYS A 145 10.68 16.73 -11.79
C LYS A 145 9.26 17.14 -12.24
N GLN A 146 9.13 18.36 -12.77
CA GLN A 146 7.84 18.97 -13.14
C GLN A 146 6.97 18.10 -14.05
N LYS A 147 7.56 17.41 -15.04
CA LYS A 147 6.83 16.50 -15.94
C LYS A 147 6.15 15.34 -15.21
N MET A 148 6.75 14.87 -14.12
CA MET A 148 6.19 13.77 -13.32
C MET A 148 5.12 14.28 -12.36
N ALA A 149 5.30 15.48 -11.80
CA ALA A 149 4.28 16.15 -11.00
C ALA A 149 2.98 16.36 -11.79
N THR A 150 3.04 16.90 -13.01
CA THR A 150 1.86 17.07 -13.88
C THR A 150 1.24 15.73 -14.28
N PHE A 151 2.06 14.70 -14.46
CA PHE A 151 1.56 13.36 -14.72
C PHE A 151 0.77 12.78 -13.53
N MET A 152 1.21 13.03 -12.29
CA MET A 152 0.46 12.65 -11.09
C MET A 152 -0.87 13.39 -10.98
N GLU A 153 -0.91 14.68 -11.29
CA GLU A 153 -2.15 15.46 -11.34
C GLU A 153 -3.13 14.94 -12.39
N ALA A 154 -2.61 14.58 -13.57
CA ALA A 154 -3.42 13.99 -14.63
C ALA A 154 -4.01 12.64 -14.21
N ARG A 155 -3.23 11.79 -13.53
CA ARG A 155 -3.72 10.52 -12.95
C ARG A 155 -4.80 10.76 -11.89
N LYS A 156 -4.56 11.70 -10.97
CA LYS A 156 -5.54 12.10 -9.95
C LYS A 156 -6.84 12.61 -10.57
N SER A 157 -6.74 13.48 -11.58
CA SER A 157 -7.90 14.02 -12.29
C SER A 157 -8.68 12.94 -13.02
N LYS A 158 -8.01 12.01 -13.71
CA LYS A 158 -8.66 10.85 -14.34
C LYS A 158 -9.40 9.99 -13.33
N LEU A 159 -8.78 9.77 -12.16
CA LEU A 159 -9.39 9.02 -11.07
C LEU A 159 -10.61 9.75 -10.49
N LEU A 160 -10.67 11.07 -10.50
CA LEU A 160 -11.85 11.84 -10.06
C LEU A 160 -12.94 11.93 -11.15
N GLN A 161 -12.55 12.05 -12.42
CA GLN A 161 -13.44 12.23 -13.58
C GLN A 161 -14.20 10.98 -14.01
N HIS A 162 -13.87 9.81 -13.48
CA HIS A 162 -14.70 8.61 -13.62
C HIS A 162 -15.53 8.44 -12.33
N PRO A 163 -16.63 9.21 -12.14
CA PRO A 163 -17.60 8.90 -11.11
C PRO A 163 -18.31 7.59 -11.47
N ILE A 164 -18.53 6.78 -10.45
CA ILE A 164 -19.14 5.47 -10.57
C ILE A 164 -20.62 5.67 -10.90
N LYS A 165 -21.13 4.95 -11.91
CA LYS A 165 -22.58 4.81 -12.07
C LYS A 165 -23.10 4.15 -10.79
N PRO A 166 -24.07 4.75 -10.08
CA PRO A 166 -24.70 4.05 -8.97
C PRO A 166 -25.22 2.70 -9.48
N GLU A 167 -24.96 1.63 -8.73
CA GLU A 167 -25.68 0.36 -8.88
C GLU A 167 -27.16 0.69 -8.96
N GLN A 168 -27.76 0.47 -10.13
CA GLN A 168 -29.20 0.37 -10.20
C GLN A 168 -29.53 -0.98 -9.60
N ASP A 169 -29.98 -0.97 -8.34
CA ASP A 169 -30.71 -2.08 -7.74
C ASP A 169 -31.83 -2.50 -8.70
N GLN A 170 -31.73 -3.71 -9.24
CA GLN A 170 -32.83 -4.46 -9.87
C GLN A 170 -32.74 -5.93 -9.47
#